data_AF-A0A6I5NY36-F1
#
_entry.id   AF-A0A6I5NY36-F1
#
_cell.length_a   1.000
_cell.length_b   1.000
_cell.length_c   1.000
_cell.angle_alpha   90.00
_cell.angle_beta   90.00
_cell.angle_gamma   90.00
#
_symmetry.space_group_name_H-M   'P 1'
#
loop_
_entity.id
_entity.type
_entity.pdbx_description
1 polymer ?
#
loop_
_entity_poly.entity_id
_entity_poly.type
_entity_poly.pdbx_seq_one_letter_code
_entity_poly.pdbx_strand_id
1 'polypeptide(L)'
;MVANLQTSTSLEQDLRTAVADLHGVHPGQGLRRFLLIGSAVVGLSAIAWQAPNPFLFTVLTVMVGIAYAFWLISTHDATHRTLTGWRWFDTLMPRLISWPMVWPFGTYALIHRLHHGWNGTNLRDPERIQWTLAEYQQASALLRWYARHQWMIDIFVLSGLGLIVKTLLQGLSLQEIQPRLRLQLALDLSGIILIQSSLIALAYVMGYGILKYLLFWLLIERTVGIIIQTRDHLEPVVL
;
A
#
# COMPACT_ATOMS: atom_id res chain seq x y z
N MET A 1 -12.93 3.25 45.36
CA MET A 1 -12.80 3.45 43.90
C MET A 1 -11.50 4.18 43.49
N VAL A 2 -10.44 4.12 44.31
CA VAL A 2 -9.17 4.87 44.08
C VAL A 2 -7.99 3.94 43.71
N ALA A 3 -8.06 2.65 44.05
CA ALA A 3 -7.00 1.67 43.77
C ALA A 3 -6.82 1.32 42.27
N ASN A 4 -7.84 1.50 41.43
CA ASN A 4 -7.77 1.20 39.99
C ASN A 4 -7.06 2.26 39.13
N LEU A 5 -6.86 3.49 39.65
CA LEU A 5 -6.20 4.56 38.91
C LEU A 5 -4.66 4.53 39.05
N GLN A 6 -4.15 4.00 40.16
CA GLN A 6 -2.71 3.86 40.40
C GLN A 6 -2.09 2.69 39.64
N THR A 7 -2.83 1.59 39.45
CA THR A 7 -2.36 0.44 38.66
C THR A 7 -2.27 0.76 37.18
N SER A 8 -3.22 1.53 36.61
CA SER A 8 -3.16 1.92 35.20
C SER A 8 -1.99 2.86 34.89
N THR A 9 -1.65 3.77 35.82
CA THR A 9 -0.56 4.73 35.65
C THR A 9 0.81 4.08 35.77
N SER A 10 1.00 3.13 36.69
CA SER A 10 2.23 2.33 36.76
C SER A 10 2.46 1.46 35.53
N LEU A 11 1.43 0.74 35.06
CA LEU A 11 1.51 -0.08 33.86
C LEU A 11 1.78 0.75 32.60
N GLU A 12 1.11 1.90 32.44
CA GLU A 12 1.37 2.81 31.31
C GLU A 12 2.81 3.33 31.31
N GLN A 13 3.35 3.65 32.49
CA GLN A 13 4.72 4.15 32.64
C GLN A 13 5.76 3.07 32.39
N ASP A 14 5.51 1.84 32.84
CA ASP A 14 6.35 0.67 32.56
C ASP A 14 6.35 0.33 31.08
N LEU A 15 5.18 0.34 30.43
CA LEU A 15 5.06 0.13 28.98
C LEU A 15 5.81 1.21 28.19
N ARG A 16 5.63 2.50 28.54
CA ARG A 16 6.34 3.61 27.89
C ARG A 16 7.85 3.49 28.01
N THR A 17 8.32 3.02 29.16
CA THR A 17 9.75 2.81 29.42
C THR A 17 10.27 1.61 28.63
N ALA A 18 9.50 0.52 28.57
CA ALA A 18 9.85 -0.69 27.83
C ALA A 18 9.91 -0.49 26.31
N VAL A 19 9.23 0.52 25.76
CA VAL A 19 9.25 0.85 24.32
C VAL A 19 9.97 2.15 23.99
N ALA A 20 10.62 2.80 24.97
CA ALA A 20 11.23 4.10 24.80
C ALA A 20 12.34 4.11 23.74
N ASP A 21 13.06 3.00 23.59
CA ASP A 21 14.09 2.77 22.59
C ASP A 21 13.51 2.59 21.18
N LEU A 22 12.27 2.09 21.06
CA LEU A 22 11.58 1.89 19.78
C LEU A 22 11.04 3.19 19.15
N HIS A 23 11.09 4.32 19.87
CA HIS A 23 10.60 5.61 19.38
C HIS A 23 11.62 6.36 18.48
N GLY A 24 12.86 5.88 18.42
CA GLY A 24 13.92 6.51 17.64
C GLY A 24 13.74 6.34 16.13
N VAL A 25 13.35 7.40 15.43
CA VAL A 25 13.45 7.43 13.95
C VAL A 25 14.88 7.76 13.55
N HIS A 26 15.51 6.91 12.74
CA HIS A 26 16.86 7.12 12.22
C HIS A 26 16.81 7.53 10.72
N PRO A 27 16.78 8.84 10.40
CA PRO A 27 16.49 9.30 9.03
C PRO A 27 17.44 8.75 7.98
N GLY A 28 18.74 8.66 8.32
CA GLY A 28 19.77 8.15 7.41
C GLY A 28 19.61 6.67 7.05
N GLN A 29 19.16 5.84 7.99
CA GLN A 29 18.93 4.42 7.73
C GLN A 29 17.71 4.22 6.82
N GLY A 30 16.61 4.92 7.11
CA GLY A 30 15.41 4.89 6.28
C GLY A 30 15.64 5.43 4.87
N LEU A 31 16.36 6.54 4.74
CA LEU A 31 16.75 7.10 3.44
C LEU A 31 17.65 6.12 2.66
N ARG A 32 18.67 5.54 3.30
CA ARG A 32 19.55 4.56 2.65
C ARG A 32 18.77 3.35 2.14
N ARG A 33 17.85 2.80 2.95
CA ARG A 33 16.99 1.68 2.55
C ARG A 33 16.12 2.06 1.35
N PHE A 34 15.45 3.22 1.43
CA PHE A 34 14.59 3.72 0.35
C PHE A 34 15.37 3.92 -0.97
N LEU A 35 16.55 4.54 -0.91
CA LEU A 35 17.38 4.79 -2.08
C LEU A 35 17.96 3.50 -2.66
N LEU A 36 18.46 2.58 -1.84
CA LEU A 36 19.02 1.31 -2.31
C LEU A 36 17.97 0.50 -3.09
N ILE A 37 16.77 0.36 -2.54
CA ILE A 37 15.68 -0.37 -3.19
C ILE A 37 15.21 0.38 -4.44
N GLY A 38 15.04 1.70 -4.37
CA GLY A 38 14.65 2.51 -5.52
C GLY A 38 15.66 2.44 -6.67
N SER A 39 16.96 2.49 -6.38
CA SER A 39 18.02 2.30 -7.38
C SER A 39 17.98 0.90 -8.01
N ALA A 40 17.69 -0.14 -7.23
CA ALA A 40 17.50 -1.49 -7.76
C ALA A 40 16.28 -1.56 -8.69
N VAL A 41 15.15 -0.97 -8.33
CA VAL A 41 13.93 -0.90 -9.16
C VAL A 41 14.24 -0.20 -10.48
N VAL A 42 14.84 1.00 -10.45
CA VAL A 42 15.18 1.77 -11.65
C VAL A 42 16.21 1.04 -12.51
N GLY A 43 17.27 0.51 -11.91
CA GLY A 43 18.33 -0.22 -12.62
C GLY A 43 17.83 -1.50 -13.29
N LEU A 44 17.08 -2.33 -12.55
CA LEU A 44 16.48 -3.55 -13.10
C LEU A 44 15.46 -3.24 -14.19
N SER A 45 14.69 -2.16 -14.04
CA SER A 45 13.77 -1.70 -15.08
C SER A 45 14.54 -1.34 -16.35
N ALA A 46 15.59 -0.52 -16.25
CA ALA A 46 16.41 -0.15 -17.39
C ALA A 46 17.02 -1.36 -18.11
N ILE A 47 17.46 -2.38 -17.38
CA ILE A 47 17.98 -3.64 -17.95
C ILE A 47 16.84 -4.45 -18.59
N ALA A 48 15.67 -4.56 -17.94
CA ALA A 48 14.50 -5.26 -18.48
C ALA A 48 14.08 -4.68 -19.84
N TRP A 49 14.03 -3.34 -19.97
CA TRP A 49 13.66 -2.69 -21.23
C TRP A 49 14.65 -2.96 -22.37
N GLN A 50 15.91 -3.25 -22.05
CA GLN A 50 16.98 -3.62 -22.99
C GLN A 50 17.09 -5.14 -23.23
N ALA A 51 16.23 -5.96 -22.61
CA ALA A 51 16.32 -7.41 -22.72
C ALA A 51 16.15 -7.86 -24.19
N PRO A 52 17.05 -8.73 -24.70
CA PRO A 52 17.07 -9.15 -26.10
C PRO A 52 15.96 -10.14 -26.48
N ASN A 53 15.30 -10.75 -25.50
CA ASN A 53 14.24 -11.72 -25.74
C ASN A 53 13.12 -11.61 -24.68
N PRO A 54 11.91 -12.13 -24.99
CA PRO A 54 10.76 -12.03 -24.10
C PRO A 54 10.93 -12.75 -22.76
N PHE A 55 11.65 -13.88 -22.74
CA PHE A 55 11.86 -14.65 -21.50
C PHE A 55 12.67 -13.84 -20.48
N LEU A 56 13.81 -13.29 -20.90
CA LEU A 56 14.64 -12.46 -20.03
C LEU A 56 13.91 -11.17 -19.61
N PHE A 57 13.14 -10.56 -20.51
CA PHE A 57 12.27 -9.44 -20.18
C PHE A 57 11.29 -9.79 -19.04
N THR A 58 10.60 -10.92 -19.14
CA THR A 58 9.64 -11.37 -18.12
C THR A 58 10.34 -11.62 -16.78
N VAL A 59 11.45 -12.37 -16.76
CA VAL A 59 12.20 -12.66 -15.54
C VAL A 59 12.67 -11.38 -14.85
N LEU A 60 13.27 -10.45 -15.61
CA LEU A 60 13.73 -9.18 -15.06
C LEU A 60 12.56 -8.32 -14.56
N THR A 61 11.43 -8.32 -15.26
CA THR A 61 10.24 -7.56 -14.85
C THR A 61 9.63 -8.11 -13.56
N VAL A 62 9.63 -9.44 -13.37
CA VAL A 62 9.22 -10.04 -12.08
C VAL A 62 10.19 -9.63 -10.97
N MET A 63 11.50 -9.62 -11.22
CA MET A 63 12.49 -9.13 -10.26
C MET A 63 12.30 -7.65 -9.91
N VAL A 64 11.96 -6.81 -10.90
CA VAL A 64 11.51 -5.42 -10.67
C VAL A 64 10.30 -5.41 -9.75
N GLY A 65 9.28 -6.22 -10.04
CA GLY A 65 8.06 -6.32 -9.23
C GLY A 65 8.32 -6.68 -7.77
N ILE A 66 9.22 -7.63 -7.50
CA ILE A 66 9.62 -8.00 -6.13
C ILE A 66 10.29 -6.81 -5.43
N ALA A 67 11.29 -6.19 -6.07
CA ALA A 67 11.98 -5.03 -5.49
C ALA A 67 11.02 -3.85 -5.27
N TYR A 68 10.09 -3.63 -6.19
CA TYR A 68 9.10 -2.57 -6.11
C TYR A 68 8.09 -2.86 -4.99
N ALA A 69 7.71 -4.11 -4.74
CA ALA A 69 6.87 -4.45 -3.60
C ALA A 69 7.51 -4.01 -2.27
N PHE A 70 8.81 -4.27 -2.07
CA PHE A 70 9.54 -3.78 -0.89
C PHE A 70 9.66 -2.26 -0.85
N TRP A 71 9.77 -1.61 -2.01
CA TRP A 71 9.79 -0.15 -2.07
C TRP A 71 8.44 0.44 -1.67
N LEU A 72 7.33 -0.16 -2.12
CA LEU A 72 5.98 0.24 -1.74
C LEU A 72 5.66 -0.07 -0.28
N ILE A 73 6.19 -1.17 0.28
CA ILE A 73 6.10 -1.44 1.73
C ILE A 73 6.74 -0.30 2.54
N SER A 74 7.82 0.33 2.04
CA SER A 74 8.42 1.50 2.72
C SER A 74 7.47 2.71 2.77
N THR A 75 6.42 2.76 1.94
CA THR A 75 5.40 3.81 2.01
C THR A 75 4.51 3.67 3.24
N HIS A 76 4.33 2.45 3.77
CA HIS A 76 3.62 2.22 5.04
C HIS A 76 4.33 2.95 6.19
N ASP A 77 5.65 2.81 6.30
CA ASP A 77 6.45 3.56 7.29
C ASP A 77 6.35 5.07 7.08
N ALA A 78 6.28 5.53 5.82
CA ALA A 78 6.08 6.94 5.51
C ALA A 78 4.70 7.46 5.94
N THR A 79 3.64 6.63 5.87
CA THR A 79 2.31 6.96 6.42
C THR A 79 2.37 7.29 7.91
N HIS A 80 3.23 6.58 8.65
CA HIS A 80 3.49 6.80 10.07
C HIS A 80 4.54 7.88 10.37
N ARG A 81 5.20 8.43 9.33
CA ARG A 81 6.36 9.32 9.46
C ARG A 81 7.53 8.69 10.20
N THR A 82 7.70 7.38 10.04
CA THR A 82 8.79 6.61 10.65
C THR A 82 9.81 6.16 9.61
N LEU A 83 9.58 6.40 8.31
CA LEU A 83 10.57 6.11 7.27
C LEU A 83 11.79 7.01 7.44
N THR A 84 11.63 8.33 7.35
CA THR A 84 12.72 9.28 7.59
C THR A 84 12.43 10.25 8.73
N GLY A 85 11.16 10.44 9.09
CA GLY A 85 10.73 11.48 10.02
C GLY A 85 10.67 12.88 9.38
N TRP A 86 11.21 13.05 8.17
CA TRP A 86 11.12 14.31 7.43
C TRP A 86 9.75 14.43 6.78
N ARG A 87 8.93 15.36 7.30
CA ARG A 87 7.55 15.56 6.84
C ARG A 87 7.43 15.71 5.32
N TRP A 88 8.34 16.44 4.69
CA TRP A 88 8.30 16.66 3.23
C TRP A 88 8.60 15.37 2.47
N PHE A 89 9.60 14.60 2.90
CA PHE A 89 10.03 13.37 2.24
C PHE A 89 8.98 12.27 2.40
N ASP A 90 8.55 12.03 3.64
CA ASP A 90 7.54 11.04 4.00
C ASP A 90 6.13 11.40 3.48
N THR A 91 5.96 12.60 2.91
CA THR A 91 4.73 13.00 2.21
C THR A 91 4.89 12.90 0.69
N LEU A 92 5.96 13.45 0.12
CA LEU A 92 6.10 13.58 -1.33
C LEU A 92 6.59 12.30 -2.00
N MET A 93 7.68 11.71 -1.50
CA MET A 93 8.30 10.54 -2.12
C MET A 93 7.38 9.33 -2.23
N PRO A 94 6.62 8.93 -1.18
CA PRO A 94 5.72 7.80 -1.31
C PRO A 94 4.65 7.99 -2.39
N ARG A 95 4.18 9.23 -2.63
CA ARG A 95 3.26 9.52 -3.75
C ARG A 95 3.91 9.26 -5.10
N LEU A 96 5.09 9.84 -5.31
CA LEU A 96 5.80 9.73 -6.59
C LEU A 96 6.14 8.27 -6.96
N ILE A 97 6.42 7.42 -5.96
CA ILE A 97 6.70 6.00 -6.22
C ILE A 97 5.44 5.14 -6.26
N SER A 98 4.30 5.63 -5.79
CA SER A 98 3.03 4.91 -5.79
C SER A 98 2.22 5.13 -7.06
N TRP A 99 2.24 6.35 -7.60
CA TRP A 99 1.48 6.73 -8.79
C TRP A 99 1.81 5.93 -10.07
N PRO A 100 3.08 5.52 -10.34
CA PRO A 100 3.36 4.61 -11.45
C PRO A 100 2.66 3.25 -11.32
N MET A 101 2.29 2.84 -10.11
CA MET A 101 1.50 1.62 -9.85
C MET A 101 0.01 1.89 -9.69
N VAL A 102 -0.45 3.11 -10.00
CA VAL A 102 -1.86 3.54 -9.83
C VAL A 102 -2.29 3.45 -8.36
N TRP A 103 -1.34 3.41 -7.42
CA TRP A 103 -1.62 3.34 -5.99
C TRP A 103 -1.93 4.74 -5.42
N PRO A 104 -3.14 4.99 -4.88
CA PRO A 104 -3.54 6.31 -4.38
C PRO A 104 -3.03 6.53 -2.95
N PHE A 105 -1.72 6.76 -2.82
CA PHE A 105 -1.04 6.81 -1.52
C PHE A 105 -1.63 7.84 -0.55
N GLY A 106 -1.97 9.05 -1.00
CA GLY A 106 -2.52 10.08 -0.12
C GLY A 106 -3.87 9.68 0.50
N THR A 107 -4.70 9.03 -0.30
CA THR A 107 -5.99 8.46 0.07
C THR A 107 -5.78 7.31 1.05
N TYR A 108 -4.90 6.36 0.71
CA TYR A 108 -4.49 5.26 1.59
C TYR A 108 -4.01 5.77 2.95
N ALA A 109 -3.10 6.76 2.98
CA ALA A 109 -2.55 7.30 4.22
C ALA A 109 -3.57 7.99 5.14
N LEU A 110 -4.74 8.39 4.63
CA LEU A 110 -5.84 8.90 5.45
C LEU A 110 -6.75 7.77 5.95
N ILE A 111 -7.05 6.80 5.08
CA ILE A 111 -7.84 5.61 5.42
C ILE A 111 -7.10 4.78 6.48
N HIS A 112 -5.81 4.58 6.33
CA HIS A 112 -4.98 3.83 7.25
C HIS A 112 -4.95 4.46 8.64
N ARG A 113 -5.03 5.80 8.77
CA ARG A 113 -5.18 6.45 10.09
C ARG A 113 -6.50 6.13 10.75
N LEU A 114 -7.58 5.99 9.96
CA LEU A 114 -8.88 5.55 10.50
C LEU A 114 -8.76 4.10 10.96
N HIS A 115 -8.10 3.23 10.19
CA HIS A 115 -7.80 1.86 10.58
C HIS A 115 -7.10 1.81 11.95
N HIS A 116 -6.01 2.54 12.18
CA HIS A 116 -5.35 2.57 13.50
C HIS A 116 -6.26 3.01 14.65
N GLY A 117 -7.24 3.87 14.39
CA GLY A 117 -8.21 4.29 15.40
C GLY A 117 -9.37 3.32 15.60
N TRP A 118 -9.63 2.43 14.64
CA TRP A 118 -10.83 1.59 14.58
C TRP A 118 -10.55 0.08 14.65
N ASN A 119 -9.30 -0.33 14.44
CA ASN A 119 -8.89 -1.72 14.46
C ASN A 119 -9.27 -2.36 15.80
N GLY A 120 -9.89 -3.54 15.74
CA GLY A 120 -10.40 -4.28 16.91
C GLY A 120 -11.60 -3.65 17.64
N THR A 121 -12.01 -2.41 17.33
CA THR A 121 -13.02 -1.69 18.13
C THR A 121 -14.22 -1.21 17.32
N ASN A 122 -14.11 -1.10 16.00
CA ASN A 122 -15.17 -0.61 15.13
C ASN A 122 -15.23 -1.42 13.83
N LEU A 123 -16.39 -2.04 13.57
CA LEU A 123 -16.64 -2.84 12.37
C LEU A 123 -16.59 -2.05 11.05
N ARG A 124 -16.58 -0.70 11.13
CA ARG A 124 -16.38 0.21 9.99
C ARG A 124 -14.90 0.44 9.65
N ASP A 125 -13.98 -0.22 10.33
CA ASP A 125 -12.55 -0.24 9.95
C ASP A 125 -12.40 -0.49 8.44
N PRO A 126 -11.83 0.48 7.69
CA PRO A 126 -11.74 0.38 6.23
C PRO A 126 -10.78 -0.71 5.74
N GLU A 127 -9.87 -1.18 6.58
CA GLU A 127 -8.89 -2.21 6.22
C GLU A 127 -9.32 -3.60 6.69
N ARG A 128 -10.40 -3.71 7.50
CA ARG A 128 -10.97 -4.99 7.94
C ARG A 128 -11.23 -5.93 6.76
N ILE A 129 -10.80 -7.17 6.92
CA ILE A 129 -11.01 -8.27 5.96
C ILE A 129 -11.99 -9.32 6.49
N GLN A 130 -12.18 -9.38 7.82
CA GLN A 130 -13.01 -10.36 8.50
C GLN A 130 -14.48 -10.05 8.28
N TRP A 131 -15.30 -11.10 8.21
CA TRP A 131 -16.75 -10.99 8.16
C TRP A 131 -17.34 -11.37 9.52
N THR A 132 -18.27 -10.57 10.01
CA THR A 132 -19.14 -11.02 11.11
C THR A 132 -20.11 -12.07 10.60
N LEU A 133 -20.63 -12.91 11.51
CA LEU A 133 -21.64 -13.90 11.16
C LEU A 133 -22.90 -13.24 10.56
N ALA A 134 -23.31 -12.09 11.11
CA ALA A 134 -24.47 -11.34 10.64
C ALA A 134 -24.26 -10.81 9.21
N GLU A 135 -23.10 -10.19 8.93
CA GLU A 135 -22.77 -9.72 7.58
C GLU A 135 -22.76 -10.86 6.56
N TYR A 136 -22.15 -12.00 6.92
CA TYR A 136 -22.11 -13.17 6.05
C TYR A 136 -23.51 -13.74 5.79
N GLN A 137 -24.38 -13.79 6.81
CA GLN A 137 -25.75 -14.30 6.64
C GLN A 137 -26.63 -13.38 5.79
N GLN A 138 -26.45 -12.07 5.89
CA GLN A 138 -27.18 -11.05 5.13
C GLN A 138 -26.64 -10.87 3.70
N ALA A 139 -25.42 -11.34 3.42
CA ALA A 139 -24.79 -11.23 2.12
C ALA A 139 -25.48 -12.09 1.04
N SER A 140 -25.43 -11.61 -0.20
CA SER A 140 -25.91 -12.35 -1.37
C SER A 140 -25.12 -13.65 -1.58
N ALA A 141 -25.67 -14.60 -2.35
CA ALA A 141 -25.00 -15.87 -2.63
C ALA A 141 -23.60 -15.69 -3.24
N LEU A 142 -23.43 -14.70 -4.13
CA LEU A 142 -22.14 -14.38 -4.74
C LEU A 142 -21.14 -13.83 -3.72
N LEU A 143 -21.57 -12.92 -2.84
CA LEU A 143 -20.70 -12.36 -1.79
C LEU A 143 -20.28 -13.42 -0.77
N ARG A 144 -21.19 -14.35 -0.42
CA ARG A 144 -20.84 -15.49 0.43
C ARG A 144 -19.83 -16.43 -0.25
N TRP A 145 -19.96 -16.65 -1.56
CA TRP A 145 -18.98 -17.41 -2.33
C TRP A 145 -17.62 -16.70 -2.35
N TYR A 146 -17.61 -15.38 -2.58
CA TYR A 146 -16.39 -14.58 -2.49
C TYR A 146 -15.75 -14.71 -1.11
N ALA A 147 -16.50 -14.49 -0.02
CA ALA A 147 -15.99 -14.57 1.35
C ALA A 147 -15.31 -15.92 1.67
N ARG A 148 -15.84 -17.03 1.15
CA ARG A 148 -15.23 -18.38 1.32
C ARG A 148 -13.91 -18.56 0.58
N HIS A 149 -13.70 -17.82 -0.51
CA HIS A 149 -12.52 -17.93 -1.38
C HIS A 149 -11.71 -16.63 -1.39
N GLN A 150 -11.96 -15.74 -0.41
CA GLN A 150 -11.50 -14.36 -0.42
C GLN A 150 -9.99 -14.29 -0.59
N TRP A 151 -9.24 -15.08 0.16
CA TRP A 151 -7.78 -15.17 0.08
C TRP A 151 -7.28 -15.48 -1.34
N MET A 152 -7.84 -16.51 -1.99
CA MET A 152 -7.43 -16.90 -3.35
C MET A 152 -7.82 -15.85 -4.38
N ILE A 153 -9.01 -15.27 -4.25
CA ILE A 153 -9.52 -14.26 -5.18
C ILE A 153 -8.69 -12.97 -5.06
N ASP A 154 -8.45 -12.51 -3.83
CA ASP A 154 -7.70 -11.28 -3.56
C ASP A 154 -6.27 -11.40 -4.08
N ILE A 155 -5.60 -12.54 -3.90
CA ILE A 155 -4.21 -12.74 -4.33
C ILE A 155 -4.08 -12.99 -5.83
N PHE A 156 -4.83 -13.98 -6.37
CA PHE A 156 -4.60 -14.48 -7.72
C PHE A 156 -5.48 -13.81 -8.79
N VAL A 157 -6.64 -13.29 -8.43
CA VAL A 157 -7.57 -12.67 -9.38
C VAL A 157 -7.48 -11.15 -9.32
N LEU A 158 -7.75 -10.56 -8.16
CA LEU A 158 -7.79 -9.11 -8.00
C LEU A 158 -6.39 -8.52 -7.91
N SER A 159 -5.51 -9.14 -7.13
CA SER A 159 -4.13 -8.70 -6.90
C SER A 159 -4.07 -7.23 -6.45
N GLY A 160 -3.10 -6.45 -6.95
CA GLY A 160 -2.93 -5.03 -6.61
C GLY A 160 -4.10 -4.16 -7.05
N LEU A 161 -4.72 -4.47 -8.20
CA LEU A 161 -5.95 -3.79 -8.66
C LEU A 161 -7.08 -3.88 -7.63
N GLY A 162 -7.22 -5.00 -6.94
CA GLY A 162 -8.19 -5.17 -5.85
C GLY A 162 -7.99 -4.15 -4.73
N LEU A 163 -6.74 -3.99 -4.29
CA LEU A 163 -6.38 -3.02 -3.25
C LEU A 163 -6.61 -1.57 -3.72
N ILE A 164 -6.27 -1.26 -4.96
CA ILE A 164 -6.48 0.08 -5.55
C ILE A 164 -7.98 0.40 -5.54
N VAL A 165 -8.82 -0.50 -6.05
CA VAL A 165 -10.27 -0.31 -6.10
C VAL A 165 -10.85 -0.20 -4.69
N LYS A 166 -10.47 -1.10 -3.77
CA LYS A 166 -10.89 -1.05 -2.36
C LYS A 166 -10.56 0.31 -1.74
N THR A 167 -9.33 0.79 -1.91
CA THR A 167 -8.87 2.07 -1.36
C THR A 167 -9.64 3.26 -1.93
N LEU A 168 -9.91 3.28 -3.24
CA LEU A 168 -10.69 4.34 -3.87
C LEU A 168 -12.15 4.33 -3.38
N LEU A 169 -12.79 3.16 -3.32
CA LEU A 169 -14.16 3.03 -2.82
C LEU A 169 -14.29 3.44 -1.35
N GLN A 170 -13.36 3.00 -0.51
CA GLN A 170 -13.29 3.43 0.89
C GLN A 170 -13.06 4.94 1.00
N GLY A 171 -12.15 5.49 0.18
CA GLY A 171 -11.89 6.93 0.13
C GLY A 171 -13.10 7.76 -0.28
N LEU A 172 -13.95 7.24 -1.16
CA LEU A 172 -15.21 7.87 -1.55
C LEU A 172 -16.27 7.77 -0.44
N SER A 173 -16.42 6.59 0.16
CA SER A 173 -17.46 6.33 1.17
C SER A 173 -17.22 7.07 2.49
N LEU A 174 -15.96 7.29 2.87
CA LEU A 174 -15.58 7.85 4.17
C LEU A 174 -15.40 9.38 4.15
N GLN A 175 -15.77 10.06 3.06
CA GLN A 175 -15.59 11.52 2.94
C GLN A 175 -16.37 12.33 3.97
N GLU A 176 -17.52 11.82 4.43
CA GLU A 176 -18.30 12.48 5.49
C GLU A 176 -17.58 12.43 6.84
N ILE A 177 -16.82 11.36 7.09
CA ILE A 177 -16.05 11.16 8.32
C ILE A 177 -14.69 11.85 8.24
N GLN A 178 -14.03 11.80 7.08
CA GLN A 178 -12.75 12.43 6.81
C GLN A 178 -12.83 13.31 5.55
N PRO A 179 -13.25 14.59 5.68
CA PRO A 179 -13.43 15.50 4.55
C PRO A 179 -12.18 15.71 3.69
N ARG A 180 -10.98 15.53 4.27
CA ARG A 180 -9.71 15.64 3.54
C ARG A 180 -9.55 14.58 2.45
N LEU A 181 -10.31 13.48 2.50
CA LEU A 181 -10.29 12.44 1.46
C LEU A 181 -10.67 13.00 0.09
N ARG A 182 -11.59 13.98 0.00
CA ARG A 182 -11.96 14.62 -1.28
C ARG A 182 -10.75 15.21 -1.99
N LEU A 183 -9.97 16.00 -1.25
CA LEU A 183 -8.77 16.62 -1.78
C LEU A 183 -7.70 15.58 -2.10
N GLN A 184 -7.48 14.58 -1.24
CA GLN A 184 -6.46 13.56 -1.48
C GLN A 184 -6.79 12.66 -2.68
N LEU A 185 -8.06 12.28 -2.85
CA LEU A 185 -8.51 11.55 -4.05
C LEU A 185 -8.22 12.36 -5.31
N ALA A 186 -8.56 13.64 -5.33
CA ALA A 186 -8.28 14.51 -6.47
C ALA A 186 -6.76 14.59 -6.75
N LEU A 187 -5.95 14.81 -5.72
CA LEU A 187 -4.50 14.88 -5.85
C LEU A 187 -3.88 13.57 -6.34
N ASP A 188 -4.28 12.43 -5.78
CA ASP A 188 -3.77 11.13 -6.20
C ASP A 188 -4.20 10.81 -7.63
N LEU A 189 -5.47 11.02 -7.99
CA LEU A 189 -5.95 10.77 -9.36
C LEU A 189 -5.23 11.67 -10.38
N SER A 190 -5.07 12.96 -10.08
CA SER A 190 -4.31 13.87 -10.94
C SER A 190 -2.85 13.44 -11.08
N GLY A 191 -2.21 13.05 -9.97
CA GLY A 191 -0.83 12.57 -9.97
C GLY A 191 -0.64 11.27 -10.76
N ILE A 192 -1.55 10.31 -10.58
CA ILE A 192 -1.59 9.05 -11.34
C ILE A 192 -1.74 9.34 -12.84
N ILE A 193 -2.74 10.15 -13.23
CA ILE A 193 -2.98 10.48 -14.65
C ILE A 193 -1.74 11.13 -15.26
N LEU A 194 -1.14 12.10 -14.56
CA LEU A 194 0.04 12.81 -15.03
C LEU A 194 1.23 11.86 -15.22
N ILE A 195 1.54 11.03 -14.23
CA ILE A 195 2.67 10.09 -14.28
C ILE A 195 2.45 9.01 -15.34
N GLN A 196 1.27 8.39 -15.38
CA GLN A 196 0.95 7.37 -16.38
C GLN A 196 1.03 7.92 -17.81
N SER A 197 0.46 9.12 -18.04
CA SER A 197 0.55 9.78 -19.35
C SER A 197 1.99 10.08 -19.74
N SER A 198 2.83 10.51 -18.77
CA SER A 198 4.26 10.78 -19.01
C SER A 198 5.04 9.51 -19.34
N LEU A 199 4.79 8.41 -18.63
CA LEU A 199 5.46 7.12 -18.87
C LEU A 199 5.05 6.51 -20.22
N ILE A 200 3.77 6.58 -20.57
CA ILE A 200 3.27 6.13 -21.88
C ILE A 200 3.87 6.98 -23.00
N ALA A 201 3.89 8.31 -22.85
CA ALA A 201 4.50 9.21 -23.82
C ALA A 201 6.00 8.91 -24.00
N LEU A 202 6.73 8.68 -22.90
CA LEU A 202 8.13 8.29 -22.95
C LEU A 202 8.33 6.95 -23.68
N ALA A 203 7.53 5.93 -23.36
CA ALA A 203 7.60 4.63 -24.02
C ALA A 203 7.31 4.73 -25.53
N TYR A 204 6.39 5.62 -25.92
CA TYR A 204 6.08 5.92 -27.31
C TYR A 204 7.24 6.61 -28.03
N VAL A 205 7.80 7.68 -27.44
CA VAL A 205 8.94 8.43 -28.01
C VAL A 205 10.19 7.58 -28.14
N MET A 206 10.42 6.65 -27.19
CA MET A 206 11.54 5.70 -27.25
C MET A 206 11.31 4.52 -28.21
N GLY A 207 10.15 4.46 -28.89
CA GLY A 207 9.86 3.44 -29.89
C GLY A 207 9.59 2.04 -29.34
N TYR A 208 9.39 1.87 -28.03
CA TYR A 208 9.20 0.54 -27.43
C TYR A 208 7.79 -0.05 -27.61
N GLY A 209 6.81 0.80 -27.99
CA GLY A 209 5.42 0.41 -28.21
C GLY A 209 4.60 0.30 -26.92
N ILE A 210 3.32 0.66 -27.02
CA ILE A 210 2.36 0.64 -25.89
C ILE A 210 2.17 -0.76 -25.31
N LEU A 211 2.17 -1.80 -26.15
CA LEU A 211 1.93 -3.16 -25.68
C LEU A 211 3.05 -3.66 -24.73
N LYS A 212 4.31 -3.34 -25.03
CA LYS A 212 5.45 -3.70 -24.16
C LYS A 212 5.36 -2.97 -22.82
N TYR A 213 4.92 -1.70 -22.83
CA TYR A 213 4.64 -0.94 -21.60
C TYR A 213 3.53 -1.57 -20.76
N LEU A 214 2.38 -1.90 -21.37
CA LEU A 214 1.27 -2.52 -20.66
C LEU A 214 1.66 -3.88 -20.08
N LEU A 215 2.43 -4.68 -20.82
CA LEU A 215 2.94 -5.96 -20.32
C LEU A 215 3.93 -5.78 -19.16
N PHE A 216 4.85 -4.82 -19.28
CA PHE A 216 5.78 -4.46 -18.21
C PHE A 216 5.02 -4.09 -16.93
N TRP A 217 4.06 -3.18 -17.06
CA TRP A 217 3.24 -2.69 -15.97
C TRP A 217 2.41 -3.82 -15.33
N LEU A 218 1.74 -4.65 -16.15
CA LEU A 218 0.92 -5.75 -15.67
C LEU A 218 1.73 -6.79 -14.89
N LEU A 219 2.92 -7.16 -15.36
CA LEU A 219 3.79 -8.11 -14.66
C LEU A 219 4.24 -7.57 -13.30
N ILE A 220 4.60 -6.28 -13.22
CA ILE A 220 4.93 -5.63 -11.96
C ILE A 220 3.71 -5.60 -11.05
N GLU A 221 2.55 -5.19 -11.56
CA GLU A 221 1.31 -5.11 -10.78
C GLU A 221 0.91 -6.47 -10.20
N ARG A 222 0.96 -7.54 -10.99
CA ARG A 222 0.69 -8.90 -10.50
C ARG A 222 1.66 -9.32 -9.41
N THR A 223 2.95 -9.05 -9.60
CA THR A 223 4.00 -9.44 -8.64
C THR A 223 3.85 -8.68 -7.33
N VAL A 224 3.71 -7.36 -7.41
CA VAL A 224 3.50 -6.47 -6.26
C VAL A 224 2.21 -6.84 -5.54
N GLY A 225 1.12 -7.01 -6.29
CA GLY A 225 -0.19 -7.30 -5.75
C GLY A 225 -0.24 -8.62 -4.98
N ILE A 226 0.39 -9.68 -5.49
CA ILE A 226 0.50 -10.95 -4.76
C ILE A 226 1.20 -10.74 -3.42
N ILE A 227 2.34 -10.03 -3.40
CA ILE A 227 3.13 -9.81 -2.18
C ILE A 227 2.33 -8.99 -1.16
N ILE A 228 1.74 -7.86 -1.58
CA ILE A 228 1.02 -6.96 -0.67
C ILE A 228 -0.27 -7.61 -0.16
N GLN A 229 -1.07 -8.24 -1.03
CA GLN A 229 -2.28 -8.95 -0.60
C GLN A 229 -1.95 -10.08 0.38
N THR A 230 -0.87 -10.83 0.14
CA THR A 230 -0.44 -11.89 1.07
C THR A 230 -0.11 -11.31 2.44
N ARG A 231 0.60 -10.17 2.49
CA ARG A 231 0.89 -9.46 3.74
C ARG A 231 -0.39 -9.07 4.48
N ASP A 232 -1.35 -8.46 3.79
CA ASP A 232 -2.59 -7.96 4.41
C ASP A 232 -3.43 -9.10 5.02
N HIS A 233 -3.40 -10.29 4.40
CA HIS A 233 -4.07 -11.48 4.94
C HIS A 233 -3.32 -12.15 6.10
N LEU A 234 -2.05 -11.82 6.33
CA LEU A 234 -1.24 -12.33 7.44
C LEU A 234 -1.23 -11.41 8.66
N GLU A 235 -1.72 -10.18 8.54
CA GLU A 235 -1.73 -9.21 9.64
C GLU A 235 -2.66 -9.70 10.77
N PRO A 236 -2.13 -9.99 11.97
CA PRO A 236 -2.92 -10.57 13.04
C PRO A 236 -3.89 -9.52 13.59
N VAL A 237 -5.18 -9.87 13.62
CA VAL A 237 -6.19 -9.05 14.29
C VAL A 237 -6.21 -9.39 15.77
N VAL A 238 -5.99 -8.37 16.59
CA VAL A 238 -6.30 -8.41 18.02
C VAL A 238 -7.82 -8.24 18.14
N LEU A 239 -8.52 -9.34 18.40
CA LEU A 239 -9.92 -9.34 18.83
C LEU A 239 -9.99 -9.28 20.35
#